data_AF-A0A2B7WVB5-F1
#
_entry.id   AF-A0A2B7WVB5-F1
#
_cell.length_a   1.000
_cell.length_b   1.000
_cell.length_c   1.000
_cell.angle_alpha   90.00
_cell.angle_beta   90.00
_cell.angle_gamma   90.00
#
_symmetry.space_group_name_H-M   'P 1'
#
loop_
_entity.id
_entity.type
_entity.pdbx_description
1 polymer ?
#
loop_
_entity_poly.entity_id
_entity_poly.type
_entity_poly.pdbx_seq_one_letter_code
_entity_poly.pdbx_strand_id
1 'polypeptide(L)'
;MAESHHPPLSYEASATTTHPHFASSLPPEVVSCLKNARFLHLATCASHTPHVSLMSYTYLPSAPFTTHPTIIMTTNASSKKTLNLLSNPRVSLLVHDWVSHRPPTRTRDVTRDGSPPPAATRSSLASLLLNINTSALSSISTTIIGEARFAEQGSEEEKWCKERHLENNTFASDAPEGMSLFAAAREGEGDGQGGVATESTVTVDETARVVIVEVREGRIADWKGGVRDWAVVAEGEERGREEGMVNGVRE
;
A
#
# COMPACT_ATOMS: atom_id res chain seq x y z
N MET A 1 0.76 -40.80 5.48
CA MET A 1 1.82 -39.81 5.24
C MET A 1 1.39 -39.00 4.03
N ALA A 2 0.98 -37.74 4.21
CA ALA A 2 0.63 -36.88 3.09
C ALA A 2 1.95 -36.43 2.44
N GLU A 3 2.20 -36.86 1.21
CA GLU A 3 3.31 -36.35 0.42
C GLU A 3 3.16 -34.84 0.30
N SER A 4 4.11 -34.10 0.88
CA SER A 4 4.24 -32.67 0.67
C SER A 4 4.70 -32.45 -0.77
N HIS A 5 3.74 -32.43 -1.70
CA HIS A 5 3.99 -32.09 -3.09
C HIS A 5 4.38 -30.61 -3.14
N HIS A 6 5.68 -30.35 -3.04
CA HIS A 6 6.20 -29.01 -3.22
C HIS A 6 5.79 -28.56 -4.63
N PRO A 7 5.21 -27.35 -4.77
CA PRO A 7 4.93 -26.83 -6.10
C PRO A 7 6.25 -26.81 -6.90
N PRO A 8 6.22 -27.22 -8.17
CA PRO A 8 7.42 -27.25 -9.00
C PRO A 8 8.04 -25.85 -9.03
N LEU A 9 9.34 -25.75 -8.75
CA LEU A 9 10.12 -24.51 -8.84
C LEU A 9 10.38 -24.12 -10.31
N SER A 10 9.35 -24.21 -11.16
CA SER A 10 9.42 -23.82 -12.56
C SER A 10 9.14 -22.32 -12.71
N TYR A 11 10.01 -21.63 -13.43
CA TYR A 11 9.87 -20.19 -13.68
C TYR A 11 8.73 -19.83 -14.65
N GLU A 12 8.17 -20.82 -15.35
CA GLU A 12 7.24 -20.66 -16.48
C GLU A 12 6.04 -19.80 -16.12
N ALA A 13 5.39 -20.06 -14.99
CA ALA A 13 4.26 -19.27 -14.51
C ALA A 13 4.61 -17.79 -14.30
N SER A 14 5.84 -17.49 -13.86
CA SER A 14 6.32 -16.12 -13.62
C SER A 14 6.82 -15.40 -14.87
N ALA A 15 7.32 -16.14 -15.87
CA ALA A 15 7.93 -15.57 -17.08
C ALA A 15 6.92 -15.10 -18.12
N THR A 16 5.72 -15.67 -18.15
CA THR A 16 4.65 -15.22 -19.04
C THR A 16 3.79 -14.16 -18.38
N THR A 17 3.37 -13.15 -19.15
CA THR A 17 2.17 -12.38 -18.80
C THR A 17 1.03 -13.37 -18.74
N THR A 18 0.45 -13.53 -17.56
CA THR A 18 -0.77 -14.35 -17.40
C THR A 18 -1.90 -13.66 -18.13
N HIS A 19 -2.95 -14.40 -18.54
CA HIS A 19 -4.16 -13.78 -19.08
C HIS A 19 -4.70 -12.77 -18.05
N PRO A 20 -4.56 -11.45 -18.29
CA PRO A 20 -4.83 -10.48 -17.25
C PRO A 20 -6.31 -10.51 -16.91
N HIS A 21 -6.64 -10.56 -15.63
CA HIS A 21 -8.02 -10.40 -15.21
C HIS A 21 -8.42 -8.93 -15.32
N PHE A 22 -9.29 -8.60 -16.28
CA PHE A 22 -9.82 -7.25 -16.48
C PHE A 22 -11.11 -7.08 -15.69
N ALA A 23 -11.20 -6.02 -14.89
CA ALA A 23 -12.41 -5.69 -14.15
C ALA A 23 -12.52 -4.17 -13.92
N SER A 24 -13.72 -3.69 -13.65
CA SER A 24 -14.01 -2.31 -13.24
C SER A 24 -13.58 -2.01 -11.80
N SER A 25 -13.17 -3.02 -11.03
CA SER A 25 -12.71 -2.87 -9.66
C SER A 25 -11.49 -3.74 -9.35
N LEU A 26 -10.75 -3.38 -8.30
CA LEU A 26 -9.57 -4.13 -7.87
C LEU A 26 -9.96 -5.51 -7.33
N PRO A 27 -9.13 -6.55 -7.56
CA PRO A 27 -9.34 -7.86 -6.96
C PRO A 27 -9.52 -7.76 -5.44
N PRO A 28 -10.47 -8.51 -4.84
CA PRO A 28 -10.74 -8.43 -3.40
C PRO A 28 -9.52 -8.69 -2.53
N GLU A 29 -8.60 -9.55 -2.98
CA GLU A 29 -7.37 -9.88 -2.26
C GLU A 29 -6.41 -8.69 -2.23
N VAL A 30 -6.32 -7.93 -3.34
CA VAL A 30 -5.53 -6.69 -3.42
C VAL A 30 -6.11 -5.62 -2.51
N VAL A 31 -7.44 -5.46 -2.50
CA VAL A 31 -8.13 -4.51 -1.61
C VAL A 31 -7.90 -4.87 -0.14
N SER A 32 -8.00 -6.15 0.21
CA SER A 32 -7.74 -6.63 1.56
C SER A 32 -6.29 -6.35 1.97
N CYS A 33 -5.33 -6.67 1.10
CA CYS A 33 -3.91 -6.40 1.33
C CYS A 33 -3.66 -4.91 1.57
N LEU A 34 -4.18 -4.03 0.70
CA LEU A 34 -4.04 -2.58 0.80
C LEU A 34 -4.72 -1.97 2.04
N LYS A 35 -5.79 -2.57 2.56
CA LYS A 35 -6.47 -2.10 3.77
C LYS A 35 -5.75 -2.55 5.05
N ASN A 36 -5.16 -3.74 5.03
CA ASN A 36 -4.57 -4.34 6.21
C ASN A 36 -3.10 -3.97 6.40
N ALA A 37 -2.36 -3.80 5.30
CA ALA A 37 -0.95 -3.44 5.34
C ALA A 37 -0.74 -2.01 5.84
N ARG A 38 0.26 -1.86 6.72
CA ARG A 38 0.63 -0.56 7.29
C ARG A 38 1.51 0.26 6.36
N PHE A 39 2.38 -0.42 5.63
CA PHE A 39 3.38 0.20 4.76
C PHE A 39 3.40 -0.52 3.42
N LEU A 40 3.86 0.19 2.41
CA LEU A 40 4.21 -0.39 1.12
C LEU A 40 5.63 -0.01 0.76
N HIS A 41 6.20 -0.73 -0.20
CA HIS A 41 7.50 -0.41 -0.77
C HIS A 41 7.30 0.35 -2.09
N LEU A 42 7.83 1.56 -2.17
CA LEU A 42 7.89 2.37 -3.38
C LEU A 42 9.23 2.13 -4.07
N ALA A 43 9.19 1.57 -5.27
CA ALA A 43 10.34 1.49 -6.16
C ALA A 43 10.31 2.65 -7.18
N THR A 44 11.43 3.36 -7.27
CA THR A 44 11.70 4.45 -8.22
C THR A 44 12.99 4.14 -8.98
N CYS A 45 13.23 4.81 -10.10
CA CYS A 45 14.45 4.65 -10.87
C CYS A 45 14.94 5.98 -11.41
N ALA A 46 16.22 6.29 -11.19
CA ALA A 46 16.91 7.45 -11.75
C ALA A 46 18.21 6.98 -12.41
N SER A 47 18.45 7.39 -13.66
CA SER A 47 19.64 7.01 -14.42
C SER A 47 19.94 5.50 -14.40
N HIS A 48 18.90 4.68 -14.63
CA HIS A 48 18.95 3.21 -14.57
C HIS A 48 19.36 2.62 -13.22
N THR A 49 19.40 3.42 -12.16
CA THR A 49 19.68 2.98 -10.79
C THR A 49 18.36 2.84 -10.03
N PRO A 50 17.96 1.61 -9.64
CA PRO A 50 16.73 1.40 -8.88
C PRO A 50 16.91 1.89 -7.43
N HIS A 51 15.81 2.36 -6.85
CA HIS A 51 15.76 2.78 -5.45
C HIS A 51 14.44 2.37 -4.83
N VAL A 52 14.49 1.70 -3.68
CA VAL A 52 13.32 1.24 -2.94
C VAL A 52 13.21 2.02 -1.63
N SER A 53 12.00 2.43 -1.26
CA SER A 53 11.72 3.15 -0.02
C SER A 53 10.47 2.60 0.64
N LEU A 54 10.50 2.43 1.96
CA LEU A 54 9.31 2.11 2.74
C LEU A 54 8.46 3.37 2.91
N MET A 55 7.17 3.28 2.59
CA MET A 55 6.25 4.41 2.60
C MET A 55 5.05 4.14 3.49
N SER A 56 4.74 5.10 4.36
CA SER A 56 3.37 5.26 4.85
C SER A 56 2.50 5.66 3.67
N TYR A 57 1.36 4.99 3.52
CA TYR A 57 0.44 5.23 2.43
C TYR A 57 -1.00 5.31 2.92
N THR A 58 -1.87 5.72 2.03
CA THR A 58 -3.31 5.65 2.22
C THR A 58 -3.94 5.20 0.93
N TYR A 59 -4.64 4.07 1.00
CA TYR A 59 -5.45 3.57 -0.10
C TYR A 59 -6.83 4.23 -0.07
N LEU A 60 -7.22 4.80 -1.21
CA LEU A 60 -8.48 5.46 -1.44
C LEU A 60 -9.22 4.70 -2.55
N PRO A 61 -10.29 3.94 -2.23
CA PRO A 61 -11.06 3.22 -3.26
C PRO A 61 -11.78 4.17 -4.23
N SER A 62 -12.08 5.39 -3.78
CA SER A 62 -12.63 6.48 -4.57
C SER A 62 -12.09 7.80 -4.02
N ALA A 63 -11.77 8.74 -4.91
CA ALA A 63 -11.35 10.09 -4.58
C ALA A 63 -12.12 11.07 -5.48
N PRO A 64 -12.42 12.29 -5.02
CA PRO A 64 -13.21 13.25 -5.81
C PRO A 64 -12.49 13.76 -7.05
N PHE A 65 -11.16 13.59 -7.12
CA PHE A 65 -10.31 14.12 -8.19
C PHE A 65 -9.96 13.08 -9.28
N THR A 66 -10.33 11.81 -9.10
CA THR A 66 -10.04 10.74 -10.07
C THR A 66 -11.07 9.62 -10.00
N THR A 67 -11.34 9.01 -11.14
CA THR A 67 -12.25 7.87 -11.28
C THR A 67 -11.60 6.54 -10.90
N HIS A 68 -10.29 6.52 -10.67
CA HIS A 68 -9.55 5.29 -10.37
C HIS A 68 -9.23 5.15 -8.87
N PRO A 69 -9.17 3.92 -8.35
CA PRO A 69 -8.63 3.68 -7.02
C PRO A 69 -7.21 4.25 -6.93
N THR A 70 -6.90 4.89 -5.81
CA THR A 70 -5.72 5.75 -5.70
C THR A 70 -4.94 5.42 -4.44
N ILE A 71 -3.62 5.45 -4.55
CA ILE A 71 -2.70 5.38 -3.42
C ILE A 71 -2.06 6.75 -3.26
N ILE A 72 -2.19 7.32 -2.06
CA ILE A 72 -1.53 8.56 -1.68
C ILE A 72 -0.42 8.30 -0.68
N MET A 73 0.67 9.05 -0.82
CA MET A 73 1.84 9.03 0.07
C MET A 73 2.30 10.46 0.30
N THR A 74 3.11 10.67 1.34
CA THR A 74 3.79 11.95 1.57
C THR A 74 5.30 11.79 1.56
N THR A 75 6.01 12.79 1.03
CA THR A 75 7.47 12.79 0.96
C THR A 75 8.03 14.20 1.11
N ASN A 76 9.16 14.35 1.80
CA ASN A 76 9.87 15.63 1.86
C ASN A 76 10.41 16.02 0.47
N ALA A 77 10.28 17.30 0.12
CA ALA A 77 10.72 17.86 -1.16
C ALA A 77 12.19 17.59 -1.52
N SER A 78 13.11 17.55 -0.54
CA SER A 78 14.55 17.35 -0.78
C SER A 78 14.97 15.88 -0.89
N SER A 79 14.07 14.94 -0.60
CA SER A 79 14.44 13.53 -0.53
C SER A 79 14.75 12.93 -1.91
N LYS A 80 15.62 11.92 -1.94
CA LYS A 80 16.01 11.19 -3.16
C LYS A 80 14.81 10.66 -3.94
N LYS A 81 13.79 10.13 -3.24
CA LYS A 81 12.55 9.67 -3.87
C LYS A 81 11.81 10.80 -4.59
N THR A 82 11.76 12.01 -4.02
CA THR A 82 11.14 13.16 -4.70
C THR A 82 11.88 13.52 -5.97
N LEU A 83 13.21 13.60 -5.93
CA LEU A 83 14.03 13.89 -7.11
C LEU A 83 13.87 12.80 -8.19
N ASN A 84 13.86 11.53 -7.79
CA ASN A 84 13.63 10.42 -8.72
C ASN A 84 12.25 10.54 -9.39
N LEU A 85 11.19 10.78 -8.62
CA LEU A 85 9.82 10.91 -9.13
C LEU A 85 9.65 12.10 -10.08
N LEU A 86 10.34 13.21 -9.82
CA LEU A 86 10.35 14.37 -10.72
C LEU A 86 11.04 14.04 -12.06
N SER A 87 12.09 13.21 -12.04
CA SER A 87 12.80 12.80 -13.25
C SER A 87 12.08 11.70 -14.03
N ASN A 88 11.40 10.79 -13.32
CA ASN A 88 10.75 9.62 -13.89
C ASN A 88 9.52 9.28 -13.03
N PRO A 89 8.30 9.54 -13.52
CA PRO A 89 7.08 9.29 -12.76
C PRO A 89 6.72 7.80 -12.68
N ARG A 90 7.38 6.92 -13.45
CA ARG A 90 7.06 5.49 -13.43
C ARG A 90 7.54 4.82 -12.17
N VAL A 91 6.62 4.17 -11.47
CA VAL A 91 6.84 3.54 -10.17
C VAL A 91 6.31 2.12 -10.13
N SER A 92 6.87 1.34 -9.21
CA SER A 92 6.32 0.04 -8.82
C SER A 92 6.09 0.06 -7.32
N LEU A 93 4.86 -0.25 -6.89
CA LEU A 93 4.49 -0.36 -5.48
C LEU A 93 4.37 -1.84 -5.13
N LEU A 94 5.02 -2.27 -4.07
CA LEU A 94 4.88 -3.63 -3.54
C LEU A 94 4.25 -3.58 -2.15
N VAL A 95 3.13 -4.27 -2.00
CA VAL A 95 2.45 -4.47 -0.72
C VAL A 95 2.19 -5.95 -0.50
N HIS A 96 2.25 -6.40 0.74
CA HIS A 96 2.12 -7.80 1.13
C HIS A 96 1.39 -7.93 2.46
N ASP A 97 0.79 -9.09 2.70
CA ASP A 97 -0.02 -9.36 3.90
C ASP A 97 0.77 -9.97 5.09
N TRP A 98 2.07 -10.28 4.95
CA TRP A 98 2.90 -10.71 6.09
C TRP A 98 3.36 -9.52 6.98
N VAL A 99 3.21 -9.68 8.30
CA VAL A 99 3.88 -8.91 9.38
C VAL A 99 3.64 -7.39 9.46
N SER A 100 2.57 -6.82 8.90
CA SER A 100 2.25 -5.41 9.15
C SER A 100 0.75 -5.16 9.20
N HIS A 101 0.10 -5.71 10.23
CA HIS A 101 -1.30 -5.36 10.52
C HIS A 101 -1.36 -3.99 11.16
N ARG A 102 -2.19 -3.13 10.57
CA ARG A 102 -2.74 -1.98 11.29
C ARG A 102 -3.38 -2.51 12.59
N PRO A 103 -3.06 -1.97 13.78
CA PRO A 103 -3.88 -2.25 14.96
C PRO A 103 -5.33 -1.97 14.57
N PRO A 104 -6.30 -2.85 14.90
CA PRO A 104 -7.68 -2.66 14.50
C PRO A 104 -8.12 -1.28 14.99
N THR A 105 -8.19 -0.33 14.07
CA THR A 105 -8.71 0.99 14.37
C THR A 105 -10.14 0.78 14.82
N ARG A 106 -10.49 1.40 15.93
CA ARG A 106 -11.87 1.51 16.41
C ARG A 106 -12.68 2.35 15.42
N THR A 107 -12.87 1.87 14.20
CA THR A 107 -13.94 2.34 13.34
C THR A 107 -15.23 1.83 13.98
N ARG A 108 -15.86 2.73 14.74
CA ARG A 108 -17.27 2.63 15.06
C ARG A 108 -18.03 2.83 13.75
N ASP A 109 -18.08 1.80 12.91
CA ASP A 109 -19.11 1.72 11.88
C ASP A 109 -20.45 1.49 12.60
N VAL A 110 -21.21 2.57 12.75
CA VAL A 110 -22.54 2.61 13.41
C VAL A 110 -23.64 1.99 12.53
N THR A 111 -23.30 1.09 11.60
CA THR A 111 -24.26 0.47 10.69
C THR A 111 -24.09 -1.05 10.52
N ARG A 112 -23.47 -1.74 11.48
CA ARG A 112 -23.64 -3.20 11.61
C ARG A 112 -24.62 -3.51 12.73
N ASP A 113 -25.88 -3.66 12.35
CA ASP A 113 -26.82 -4.50 13.08
C ASP A 113 -26.34 -5.96 12.94
N GLY A 114 -25.87 -6.54 14.03
CA GLY A 114 -25.30 -7.88 14.04
C GLY A 114 -24.25 -8.09 15.13
N SER A 115 -24.72 -8.43 16.33
CA SER A 115 -24.05 -9.09 17.47
C SER A 115 -22.76 -8.43 18.04
N PRO A 116 -22.66 -8.20 19.36
CA PRO A 116 -21.46 -7.62 19.97
C PRO A 116 -20.24 -8.54 19.76
N PRO A 117 -19.02 -7.98 19.58
CA PRO A 117 -17.83 -8.80 19.46
C PRO A 117 -17.58 -9.58 20.76
N PRO A 118 -17.21 -10.88 20.67
CA PRO A 118 -17.02 -11.71 21.85
C PRO A 118 -15.88 -11.17 22.71
N ALA A 119 -16.08 -11.19 24.03
CA ALA A 119 -15.15 -10.74 25.07
C ALA A 119 -13.74 -11.37 24.99
N ALA A 120 -13.56 -12.42 24.18
CA ALA A 120 -12.29 -13.10 23.90
C ALA A 120 -11.23 -12.23 23.20
N THR A 121 -11.62 -11.11 22.59
CA THR A 121 -10.67 -10.13 22.00
C THR A 121 -9.92 -9.28 23.03
N ARG A 122 -10.14 -9.49 24.35
CA ARG A 122 -9.45 -8.76 25.43
C ARG A 122 -8.24 -9.48 26.04
N SER A 123 -7.93 -10.72 25.64
CA SER A 123 -6.77 -11.44 26.20
C SER A 123 -5.53 -11.34 25.31
N SER A 124 -4.37 -11.14 25.94
CA SER A 124 -3.06 -11.10 25.27
C SER A 124 -2.74 -12.42 24.56
N LEU A 125 -3.21 -13.55 25.11
CA LEU A 125 -3.10 -14.87 24.48
C LEU A 125 -3.98 -14.99 23.23
N ALA A 126 -5.24 -14.53 23.26
CA ALA A 126 -6.08 -14.55 22.07
C ALA A 126 -5.51 -13.65 20.97
N SER A 127 -4.98 -12.48 21.34
CA SER A 127 -4.27 -11.59 20.42
C SER A 127 -3.01 -12.24 19.85
N LEU A 128 -2.24 -12.96 20.68
CA LEU A 128 -1.06 -13.71 20.24
C LEU A 128 -1.43 -14.87 19.31
N LEU A 129 -2.47 -15.65 19.62
CA LEU A 129 -2.92 -16.77 18.79
C LEU A 129 -3.54 -16.29 17.47
N LEU A 130 -4.24 -15.15 17.48
CA LEU A 130 -4.66 -14.45 16.26
C LEU A 130 -3.42 -14.06 15.45
N ASN A 131 -2.44 -13.37 16.07
CA ASN A 131 -1.21 -12.94 15.39
C ASN A 131 -0.38 -14.11 14.81
N ILE A 132 -0.28 -15.24 15.52
CA ILE A 132 0.41 -16.45 15.07
C ILE A 132 -0.33 -17.12 13.91
N ASN A 133 -1.66 -17.25 13.99
CA ASN A 133 -2.43 -17.79 12.88
C ASN A 133 -2.34 -16.89 11.65
N THR A 134 -2.25 -15.57 11.84
CA THR A 134 -2.17 -14.63 10.72
C THR A 134 -0.79 -14.63 10.03
N SER A 135 0.32 -14.85 10.76
CA SER A 135 1.64 -14.99 10.14
C SER A 135 1.81 -16.29 9.35
N ALA A 136 1.05 -17.35 9.68
CA ALA A 136 1.01 -18.60 8.92
C ALA A 136 0.00 -18.58 7.74
N LEU A 137 -0.92 -17.60 7.71
CA LEU A 137 -1.95 -17.44 6.67
C LEU A 137 -1.64 -16.34 5.65
N SER A 138 -0.55 -15.58 5.82
CA SER A 138 -0.09 -14.64 4.80
C SER A 138 0.14 -15.38 3.49
N SER A 139 -0.58 -14.96 2.46
CA SER A 139 -0.77 -15.77 1.26
C SER A 139 -0.32 -15.08 0.00
N ILE A 140 -0.24 -13.74 -0.01
CA ILE A 140 -0.01 -12.99 -1.24
C ILE A 140 0.84 -11.72 -1.05
N SER A 141 1.52 -11.35 -2.13
CA SER A 141 2.00 -10.00 -2.39
C SER A 141 1.36 -9.47 -3.67
N THR A 142 1.20 -8.16 -3.75
CA THR A 142 0.73 -7.50 -4.98
C THR A 142 1.70 -6.40 -5.36
N THR A 143 2.16 -6.47 -6.61
CA THR A 143 2.96 -5.44 -7.26
C THR A 143 2.04 -4.62 -8.13
N ILE A 144 1.94 -3.32 -7.86
CA ILE A 144 1.14 -2.36 -8.62
C ILE A 144 2.10 -1.52 -9.45
N ILE A 145 1.87 -1.47 -10.76
CA ILE A 145 2.63 -0.62 -11.67
C ILE A 145 1.79 0.64 -11.92
N GLY A 146 2.43 1.80 -11.85
CA GLY A 146 1.72 3.05 -12.03
C GLY A 146 2.62 4.23 -12.36
N GLU A 147 1.98 5.35 -12.66
CA GLU A 147 2.63 6.64 -12.80
C GLU A 147 2.27 7.52 -11.60
N ALA A 148 3.30 8.04 -10.96
CA ALA A 148 3.19 8.92 -9.82
C ALA A 148 3.18 10.38 -10.27
N ARG A 149 2.30 11.17 -9.68
CA ARG A 149 2.30 12.63 -9.81
C ARG A 149 2.30 13.29 -8.44
N PHE A 150 2.79 14.52 -8.40
CA PHE A 150 2.60 15.36 -7.22
C PHE A 150 1.29 16.11 -7.32
N ALA A 151 0.56 16.22 -6.19
CA ALA A 151 -0.51 17.20 -6.11
C ALA A 151 0.07 18.61 -6.27
N GLU A 152 -0.70 19.50 -6.90
CA GLU A 152 -0.30 20.90 -7.05
C GLU A 152 -0.26 21.58 -5.68
N GLN A 153 0.82 22.34 -5.42
CA GLN A 153 1.02 22.96 -4.12
C GLN A 153 -0.03 24.05 -3.86
N GLY A 154 -0.70 23.98 -2.72
CA GLY A 154 -1.78 24.88 -2.32
C GLY A 154 -3.16 24.51 -2.86
N SER A 155 -3.26 23.49 -3.72
CA SER A 155 -4.52 23.02 -4.28
C SER A 155 -5.46 22.42 -3.23
N GLU A 156 -6.75 22.35 -3.55
CA GLU A 156 -7.74 21.63 -2.74
C GLU A 156 -7.41 20.12 -2.67
N GLU A 157 -6.95 19.54 -3.77
CA GLU A 157 -6.52 18.13 -3.83
C GLU A 157 -5.38 17.86 -2.86
N GLU A 158 -4.36 18.71 -2.82
CA GLU A 158 -3.25 18.55 -1.88
C GLU A 158 -3.73 18.56 -0.42
N LYS A 159 -4.59 19.53 -0.06
CA LYS A 159 -5.12 19.67 1.31
C LYS A 159 -5.95 18.46 1.71
N TRP A 160 -6.89 18.06 0.84
CA TRP A 160 -7.74 16.91 1.08
C TRP A 160 -6.93 15.62 1.20
N CYS A 161 -5.94 15.41 0.33
CA CYS A 161 -5.07 14.24 0.42
C CYS A 161 -4.23 14.25 1.71
N LYS A 162 -3.68 15.40 2.13
CA LYS A 162 -2.92 15.50 3.39
C LYS A 162 -3.79 15.15 4.60
N GLU A 163 -5.01 15.68 4.65
CA GLU A 163 -5.97 15.40 5.72
C GLU A 163 -6.30 13.90 5.78
N ARG A 164 -6.71 13.31 4.66
CA ARG A 164 -7.01 11.86 4.58
C ARG A 164 -5.81 10.99 4.92
N HIS A 165 -4.62 11.39 4.47
CA HIS A 165 -3.41 10.66 4.78
C HIS A 165 -3.07 10.71 6.27
N LEU A 166 -3.27 11.86 6.92
CA LEU A 166 -3.03 12.06 8.36
C LEU A 166 -4.04 11.28 9.21
N GLU A 167 -5.34 11.37 8.89
CA GLU A 167 -6.41 10.55 9.52
C GLU A 167 -6.09 9.05 9.44
N ASN A 168 -5.57 8.63 8.28
CA ASN A 168 -5.19 7.25 8.03
C ASN A 168 -3.74 6.93 8.45
N ASN A 169 -3.02 7.78 9.16
CA ASN A 169 -1.67 7.50 9.67
C ASN A 169 -1.41 8.07 11.07
N THR A 170 -2.42 8.04 11.95
CA THR A 170 -2.33 8.56 13.33
C THR A 170 -1.38 7.80 14.28
N PHE A 171 -0.88 6.62 13.92
CA PHE A 171 -0.13 5.75 14.85
C PHE A 171 1.27 6.18 15.26
N ALA A 172 1.81 7.27 14.70
CA ALA A 172 3.08 7.79 15.20
C ALA A 172 2.99 8.21 16.68
N SER A 173 1.78 8.55 17.17
CA SER A 173 1.53 8.87 18.58
C SER A 173 1.35 7.65 19.51
N ASP A 174 1.05 6.46 18.97
CA ASP A 174 0.75 5.24 19.74
C ASP A 174 1.94 4.24 19.79
N ALA A 175 3.09 4.61 19.24
CA ALA A 175 4.28 3.79 19.28
C ALA A 175 4.89 3.82 20.70
N PRO A 176 5.06 2.67 21.38
CA PRO A 176 5.79 2.63 22.66
C PRO A 176 7.19 3.22 22.46
N GLU A 177 7.65 4.00 23.44
CA GLU A 177 8.98 4.63 23.48
C GLU A 177 10.05 3.59 23.09
N GLY A 178 10.61 3.74 21.88
CA GLY A 178 11.57 2.79 21.28
C GLY A 178 11.21 2.31 19.86
N MET A 179 9.94 2.31 19.46
CA MET A 179 9.53 1.99 18.07
C MET A 179 9.45 3.24 17.17
N SER A 180 9.59 4.43 17.76
CA SER A 180 9.67 5.73 17.07
C SER A 180 11.05 5.97 16.42
N LEU A 181 11.80 4.91 16.12
CA LEU A 181 13.09 5.02 15.40
C LEU A 181 12.92 5.67 14.01
N PHE A 182 11.73 5.54 13.41
CA PHE A 182 11.40 6.13 12.10
C PHE A 182 10.94 7.59 12.16
N ALA A 183 10.45 8.07 13.32
CA ALA A 183 10.24 9.50 13.53
C ALA A 183 11.55 10.18 13.95
N ALA A 184 12.37 9.50 14.77
CA ALA A 184 13.70 9.98 15.16
C ALA A 184 14.68 10.09 13.97
N ALA A 185 14.53 9.26 12.94
CA ALA A 185 15.27 9.43 11.69
C ALA A 185 14.91 10.72 10.91
N ARG A 186 13.87 11.46 11.32
CA ARG A 186 13.54 12.80 10.81
C ARG A 186 14.35 13.91 11.48
N GLU A 187 15.06 13.63 12.59
CA GLU A 187 15.87 14.59 13.37
C GLU A 187 17.39 14.39 13.21
N GLY A 188 17.82 13.73 12.13
CA GLY A 188 19.23 13.48 11.88
C GLY A 188 19.96 14.59 11.14
N GLU A 189 19.96 15.84 11.64
CA GLU A 189 20.96 16.88 11.31
C GLU A 189 20.68 18.17 12.14
N GLY A 190 21.20 18.21 13.38
CA GLY A 190 21.11 19.42 14.22
C GLY A 190 21.70 19.19 15.61
N ASP A 191 22.68 20.01 15.94
CA ASP A 191 23.57 19.92 17.10
C ASP A 191 22.85 19.96 18.46
N GLY A 192 23.42 19.29 19.45
CA GLY A 192 22.73 18.90 20.68
C GLY A 192 22.41 20.05 21.64
N GLN A 193 21.23 20.00 22.26
CA GLN A 193 21.04 20.38 23.66
C GLN A 193 19.67 19.88 24.16
N GLY A 194 19.66 19.29 25.36
CA GLY A 194 18.48 18.67 25.96
C GLY A 194 17.31 19.64 26.15
N GLY A 195 16.12 19.20 25.74
CA GLY A 195 14.86 19.91 25.91
C GLY A 195 13.73 18.92 26.15
N VAL A 196 12.87 19.25 27.11
CA VAL A 196 11.75 18.47 27.64
C VAL A 196 10.82 17.99 26.52
N ALA A 197 10.54 16.68 26.49
CA ALA A 197 9.62 16.04 25.56
C ALA A 197 8.20 16.59 25.73
N THR A 198 7.83 17.51 24.84
CA THR A 198 6.44 17.91 24.59
C THR A 198 5.88 16.90 23.58
N GLU A 199 4.77 16.26 23.93
CA GLU A 199 3.78 15.58 23.08
C GLU A 199 3.65 16.17 21.66
N SER A 200 4.56 15.74 20.78
CA SER A 200 4.64 16.11 19.37
C SER A 200 3.35 15.70 18.65
N THR A 201 2.48 16.68 18.44
CA THR A 201 1.31 16.56 17.57
C THR A 201 1.81 16.20 16.17
N VAL A 202 1.34 15.08 15.62
CA VAL A 202 1.75 14.58 14.30
C VAL A 202 1.30 15.59 13.25
N THR A 203 2.17 16.55 12.95
CA THR A 203 1.97 17.51 11.87
C THR A 203 2.63 16.93 10.62
N VAL A 204 1.87 16.88 9.53
CA VAL A 204 2.49 16.71 8.22
C VAL A 204 3.32 17.96 8.00
N ASP A 205 4.64 17.82 8.08
CA ASP A 205 5.63 18.85 7.74
C ASP A 205 5.13 19.67 6.52
N GLU A 206 5.05 20.99 6.66
CA GLU A 206 4.54 21.87 5.59
C GLU A 206 5.32 21.72 4.29
N THR A 207 6.57 21.25 4.37
CA THR A 207 7.43 20.97 3.21
C THR A 207 7.18 19.61 2.57
N ALA A 208 6.33 18.77 3.16
CA ALA A 208 5.96 17.47 2.62
C ALA A 208 5.01 17.63 1.43
N ARG A 209 5.40 17.01 0.31
CA ARG A 209 4.61 16.94 -0.92
C ARG A 209 3.78 15.67 -0.94
N VAL A 210 2.55 15.79 -1.47
CA VAL A 210 1.66 14.64 -1.69
C VAL A 210 2.01 13.99 -3.01
N VAL A 211 2.27 12.68 -2.97
CA VAL A 211 2.44 11.82 -4.14
C VAL A 211 1.15 11.03 -4.33
N ILE A 212 0.63 11.04 -5.55
CA ILE A 212 -0.60 10.37 -5.96
C ILE A 212 -0.24 9.34 -7.03
N VAL A 213 -0.66 8.10 -6.83
CA VAL A 213 -0.49 6.99 -7.79
C VAL A 213 -1.86 6.39 -8.06
N GLU A 214 -2.29 6.43 -9.32
CA GLU A 214 -3.52 5.75 -9.74
C GLU A 214 -3.25 4.26 -9.92
N VAL A 215 -4.13 3.43 -9.37
CA VAL A 215 -4.01 1.97 -9.41
C VAL A 215 -4.73 1.47 -10.64
N ARG A 216 -3.95 1.09 -11.66
CA ARG A 216 -4.47 0.64 -12.96
C ARG A 216 -4.22 -0.83 -13.23
N GLU A 217 -3.05 -1.34 -12.87
CA GLU A 217 -2.70 -2.73 -13.13
C GLU A 217 -1.68 -3.24 -12.13
N GLY A 218 -1.56 -4.55 -12.08
CA GLY A 218 -0.58 -5.19 -11.22
C GLY A 218 -0.57 -6.70 -11.32
N ARG A 219 0.25 -7.29 -10.46
CA ARG A 219 0.47 -8.73 -10.37
C ARG A 219 0.38 -9.17 -8.92
N ILE A 220 -0.47 -10.17 -8.68
CA ILE A 220 -0.53 -10.90 -7.43
C ILE A 220 0.44 -12.08 -7.53
N ALA A 221 1.22 -12.32 -6.49
CA ALA A 221 2.06 -13.51 -6.35
C ALA A 221 1.79 -14.17 -5.00
N ASP A 222 1.61 -15.49 -4.99
CA ASP A 222 1.47 -16.28 -3.78
C ASP A 222 2.78 -16.98 -3.38
N TRP A 223 2.85 -17.46 -2.13
CA TRP A 223 4.04 -18.16 -1.63
C TRP A 223 4.27 -19.53 -2.26
N LYS A 224 3.28 -20.07 -2.98
CA LYS A 224 3.37 -21.35 -3.70
C LYS A 224 3.88 -21.18 -5.13
N GLY A 225 4.19 -19.95 -5.55
CA GLY A 225 4.70 -19.63 -6.88
C GLY A 225 3.60 -19.35 -7.92
N GLY A 226 2.33 -19.31 -7.51
CA GLY A 226 1.23 -18.86 -8.34
C GLY A 226 1.30 -17.35 -8.58
N VAL A 227 1.07 -16.93 -9.82
CA VAL A 227 0.98 -15.51 -10.18
C VAL A 227 -0.30 -15.23 -10.97
N ARG A 228 -0.84 -14.03 -10.81
CA ARG A 228 -2.01 -13.56 -11.55
C ARG A 228 -1.89 -12.06 -11.82
N ASP A 229 -1.95 -11.70 -13.09
CA ASP A 229 -2.01 -10.31 -13.55
C ASP A 229 -3.46 -9.81 -13.52
N TRP A 230 -3.63 -8.53 -13.24
CA TRP A 230 -4.92 -7.87 -13.21
C TRP A 230 -4.81 -6.45 -13.74
N ALA A 231 -5.91 -5.94 -14.31
CA ALA A 231 -6.01 -4.57 -14.76
C ALA A 231 -7.42 -4.01 -14.52
N VAL A 232 -7.47 -2.76 -14.09
CA VAL A 232 -8.69 -1.98 -13.87
C VAL A 232 -9.02 -1.22 -15.15
N VAL A 233 -10.20 -1.50 -15.69
CA VAL A 233 -10.74 -0.86 -16.91
C VAL A 233 -11.96 -0.01 -16.56
N ALA A 234 -12.27 0.97 -17.39
CA ALA A 234 -13.49 1.76 -17.21
C ALA A 234 -14.74 0.88 -17.43
N GLU A 235 -15.84 1.18 -16.73
CA GLU A 235 -17.13 0.51 -16.96
C GLU A 235 -17.51 0.63 -18.46
N GLY A 236 -17.72 -0.51 -19.11
CA GLY A 236 -18.02 -0.61 -20.54
C GLY A 236 -16.85 -1.01 -21.45
N GLU A 237 -15.60 -0.90 -21.00
CA GLU A 237 -14.43 -1.39 -21.75
C GLU A 237 -14.11 -2.88 -21.49
N GLU A 238 -14.74 -3.47 -20.46
CA GLU A 238 -14.53 -4.88 -20.06
C GLU A 238 -14.77 -5.86 -21.23
N ARG A 239 -15.87 -5.68 -21.98
CA ARG A 239 -16.21 -6.57 -23.11
C ARG A 239 -15.29 -6.42 -24.32
N GLY A 240 -14.84 -5.21 -24.62
CA GLY A 240 -14.06 -4.93 -25.83
C GLY A 240 -12.62 -5.45 -25.77
N ARG A 241 -12.05 -5.62 -24.57
CA ARG A 241 -10.66 -6.08 -24.40
C ARG A 241 -10.54 -7.59 -24.23
N GLU A 242 -11.55 -8.28 -23.69
CA GLU A 242 -11.58 -9.75 -23.68
C GLU A 242 -11.76 -10.30 -25.11
N GLU A 243 -12.57 -9.65 -25.95
CA GLU A 243 -12.81 -10.09 -27.34
C GLU A 243 -11.66 -9.75 -28.30
N GLY A 244 -10.84 -8.75 -27.98
CA GLY A 244 -9.71 -8.30 -28.82
C GLY A 244 -8.37 -8.99 -28.57
N MET A 245 -8.31 -9.98 -27.68
CA MET A 245 -7.07 -10.72 -27.37
C MET A 245 -7.17 -12.18 -27.83
N VAL A 246 -7.00 -12.44 -29.12
CA VAL A 246 -6.71 -13.80 -29.61
C VAL A 246 -5.23 -14.06 -29.38
N ASN A 247 -4.90 -14.95 -28.44
CA ASN A 247 -3.52 -15.36 -28.11
C ASN A 247 -2.58 -14.24 -27.57
N GLY A 248 -3.11 -13.24 -26.87
CA GLY A 248 -2.28 -12.30 -26.10
C GLY A 248 -1.46 -11.30 -26.92
N VAL A 249 -1.81 -11.09 -28.19
CA VAL A 249 -1.24 -10.03 -29.03
C VAL A 249 -2.38 -9.13 -29.51
N ARG A 250 -2.21 -7.80 -29.38
CA ARG A 250 -3.12 -6.83 -30.01
C ARG A 250 -2.95 -6.93 -31.53
N GLU A 251 -4.05 -7.05 -32.28
CA GLU A 251 -4.04 -6.71 -33.72
C GLU A 251 -3.61 -5.25 -33.95
#